data_AF-A0A8H4CC92-F1
#
_entry.id   AF-A0A8H4CC92-F1
#
_cell.length_a   1.000
_cell.length_b   1.000
_cell.length_c   1.000
_cell.angle_alpha   90.00
_cell.angle_beta   90.00
_cell.angle_gamma   90.00
#
_symmetry.space_group_name_H-M   'P 1'
#
loop_
_entity.id
_entity.type
_entity.pdbx_description
1 polymer ?
#
loop_
_entity_poly.entity_id
_entity_poly.type
_entity_poly.pdbx_seq_one_letter_code
_entity_poly.pdbx_strand_id
1 'polypeptide(L)'
;MRARYRGPEGSGVVSLGDDATVGQLFDEIKKSTGIADFALKYGYPLQTLTLEQKDANAKDLGLNGQSFTIEPAQPRVITPPPPVTRPSEGRAPLSKEPRLDSSGDPTPSDISIPWPERESTLLLRVMPDDNSCLFTAFGGAIPGKQMEAKELRKMVADYIRQHPDEYSEAVLGMAPDKYCRTMQDPDRWGGAIELGIFSDLFDLEVLAFDVKSQNPLKFGENKESRCILVYSGIHYDRVACSPSEPPYTHSDLPPELDRTNWSTSDEAVLDKTRELIRKLHEMHYFTDTVEFLLRCTVAGCDWIGNGEKEANKHASQTGHMGFDEIKDVSHSGAGGASAFAAMGDSALRKCNAPGCEWLGTSTAEARIHTSETGHTSMSEIPDF
;
A
#
# COMPACT_ATOMS: atom_id res chain seq x y z
N MET A 1 12.21 9.86 -18.85
CA MET A 1 10.89 9.55 -18.27
C MET A 1 11.00 8.53 -17.12
N ARG A 2 10.11 8.61 -16.13
CA ARG A 2 9.96 7.61 -15.06
C ARG A 2 8.48 7.25 -14.94
N ALA A 3 8.15 5.97 -14.90
CA ALA A 3 6.77 5.48 -14.76
C ALA A 3 6.72 4.26 -13.84
N ARG A 4 5.59 4.03 -13.18
CA ARG A 4 5.34 2.83 -12.39
C ARG A 4 4.57 1.82 -13.24
N TYR A 5 4.83 0.53 -13.08
CA TYR A 5 3.97 -0.52 -13.63
C TYR A 5 3.53 -1.48 -12.54
N ARG A 6 2.34 -2.08 -12.72
CA ARG A 6 1.77 -3.14 -11.88
C ARG A 6 1.35 -4.29 -12.79
N GLY A 7 1.91 -5.48 -12.56
CA GLY A 7 1.56 -6.72 -13.27
C GLY A 7 1.30 -7.87 -12.30
N PRO A 8 1.02 -9.08 -12.82
CA PRO A 8 0.71 -10.26 -12.00
C PRO A 8 1.82 -10.64 -11.02
N GLU A 9 3.08 -10.54 -11.45
CA GLU A 9 4.28 -10.85 -10.66
C GLU A 9 4.72 -9.67 -9.74
N GLY A 10 3.87 -8.65 -9.57
CA GLY A 10 4.12 -7.49 -8.71
C GLY A 10 4.26 -6.16 -9.45
N SER A 11 4.68 -5.12 -8.72
CA SER A 11 4.89 -3.77 -9.23
C SER A 11 6.35 -3.36 -9.29
N GLY A 12 6.72 -2.59 -10.31
CA GLY A 12 8.06 -2.04 -10.48
C GLY A 12 8.05 -0.62 -11.03
N VAL A 13 9.24 -0.05 -11.20
CA VAL A 13 9.44 1.30 -11.75
C VAL A 13 10.37 1.20 -12.94
N VAL A 14 9.93 1.75 -14.07
CA VAL A 14 10.74 1.88 -15.29
C VAL A 14 11.26 3.31 -15.40
N SER A 15 12.57 3.45 -15.59
CA SER A 15 13.26 4.73 -15.76
C SER A 15 14.04 4.71 -17.08
N LEU A 16 13.64 5.56 -18.01
CA LEU A 16 14.17 5.66 -19.37
C LEU A 16 14.57 7.12 -19.68
N GLY A 17 15.24 7.34 -20.81
CA GLY A 17 15.55 8.68 -21.31
C GLY A 17 14.30 9.56 -21.50
N ASP A 18 14.50 10.86 -21.70
CA ASP A 18 13.41 11.81 -22.02
C ASP A 18 13.05 11.81 -23.52
N ASP A 19 13.89 11.16 -24.32
CA ASP A 19 13.71 10.84 -25.73
C ASP A 19 13.07 9.45 -25.97
N ALA A 20 12.74 8.72 -24.89
CA ALA A 20 12.31 7.33 -24.97
C ALA A 20 10.98 7.14 -25.72
N THR A 21 10.93 6.08 -26.54
CA THR A 21 9.74 5.73 -27.32
C THR A 21 8.85 4.73 -26.60
N VAL A 22 7.59 4.62 -27.04
CA VAL A 22 6.66 3.58 -26.55
C VAL A 22 7.24 2.17 -26.75
N GLY A 23 7.95 1.91 -27.86
CA GLY A 23 8.61 0.61 -28.06
C GLY A 23 9.62 0.27 -26.96
N GLN A 24 10.46 1.23 -26.56
CA GLN A 24 11.46 1.04 -25.49
C GLN A 24 10.81 0.85 -24.11
N LEU A 25 9.65 1.48 -23.86
CA LEU A 25 8.85 1.26 -22.66
C LEU A 25 8.34 -0.19 -22.59
N PHE A 26 7.84 -0.74 -23.71
CA PHE A 26 7.43 -2.13 -23.78
C PHE A 26 8.61 -3.10 -23.62
N ASP A 27 9.76 -2.83 -24.26
CA ASP A 27 10.94 -3.69 -24.15
C ASP A 27 11.50 -3.76 -22.72
N GLU A 28 11.59 -2.64 -22.01
CA GLU A 28 12.11 -2.62 -20.63
C GLU A 28 11.11 -3.23 -19.63
N ILE A 29 9.80 -3.07 -19.84
CA ILE A 29 8.78 -3.76 -19.05
C ILE A 29 8.82 -5.28 -19.34
N LYS A 30 8.93 -5.70 -20.60
CA LYS A 30 9.06 -7.11 -21.02
C LYS A 30 10.29 -7.77 -20.41
N LYS A 31 11.42 -7.06 -20.38
CA LYS A 31 12.67 -7.49 -19.73
C LYS A 31 12.52 -7.58 -18.21
N SER A 32 11.74 -6.71 -17.58
CA SER A 32 11.55 -6.69 -16.13
C SER A 32 10.50 -7.70 -15.62
N THR A 33 9.48 -8.01 -16.42
CA THR A 33 8.38 -8.92 -16.01
C THR A 33 8.40 -10.29 -16.67
N GLY A 34 9.21 -10.49 -17.72
CA GLY A 34 9.29 -11.73 -18.47
C GLY A 34 8.08 -12.04 -19.37
N ILE A 35 7.06 -11.17 -19.40
CA ILE A 35 5.81 -11.41 -20.12
C ILE A 35 6.02 -11.16 -21.62
N ALA A 36 5.75 -12.18 -22.45
CA ALA A 36 6.03 -12.12 -23.89
C ALA A 36 5.15 -11.12 -24.64
N ASP A 37 3.83 -11.12 -24.40
CA ASP A 37 2.85 -10.21 -25.00
C ASP A 37 1.90 -9.69 -23.92
N PHE A 38 1.68 -8.37 -23.89
CA PHE A 38 0.81 -7.69 -22.93
C PHE A 38 0.28 -6.38 -23.50
N ALA A 39 -0.80 -5.85 -22.92
CA ALA A 39 -1.27 -4.49 -23.12
C ALA A 39 -0.95 -3.64 -21.87
N LEU A 40 -0.70 -2.34 -22.06
CA LEU A 40 -0.46 -1.38 -20.97
C LEU A 40 -1.65 -0.43 -20.86
N LYS A 41 -2.37 -0.46 -19.74
CA LYS A 41 -3.48 0.48 -19.46
C LYS A 41 -3.01 1.62 -18.56
N TYR A 42 -3.41 2.85 -18.87
CA TYR A 42 -3.01 4.06 -18.12
C TYR A 42 -4.06 5.18 -18.16
N GLY A 43 -3.96 6.14 -17.25
CA GLY A 43 -4.81 7.33 -17.17
C GLY A 43 -6.29 7.08 -16.82
N TYR A 44 -7.04 8.18 -16.69
CA TYR A 44 -8.50 8.16 -16.60
C TYR A 44 -9.11 9.17 -17.58
N PRO A 45 -10.15 8.81 -18.37
CA PRO A 45 -10.68 7.46 -18.54
C PRO A 45 -9.60 6.50 -19.09
N LEU A 46 -9.69 5.22 -18.72
CA LEU A 46 -8.68 4.19 -19.01
C LEU A 46 -8.31 4.12 -20.50
N GLN A 47 -7.06 4.44 -20.82
CA GLN A 47 -6.49 4.35 -22.16
C GLN A 47 -5.64 3.09 -22.27
N THR A 48 -5.70 2.40 -23.41
CA THR A 48 -4.84 1.25 -23.70
C THR A 48 -3.73 1.70 -24.63
N LEU A 49 -2.49 1.65 -24.16
CA LEU A 49 -1.29 1.80 -24.99
C LEU A 49 -1.04 0.46 -25.70
N THR A 50 -0.93 0.51 -27.03
CA THR A 50 -0.64 -0.64 -27.90
C THR A 50 0.68 -0.43 -28.64
N LEU A 51 1.31 -1.52 -29.08
CA LEU A 51 2.53 -1.50 -29.91
C LEU A 51 2.32 -0.86 -31.29
N GLU A 52 1.10 -0.49 -31.65
CA GLU A 52 0.74 0.26 -32.86
C GLU A 52 1.31 1.69 -32.84
N GLN A 53 1.61 2.23 -31.65
CA GLN A 53 2.20 3.55 -31.44
C GLN A 53 3.69 3.52 -31.06
N LYS A 54 4.39 2.39 -31.31
CA LYS A 54 5.78 2.13 -30.88
C LYS A 54 6.80 3.25 -31.15
N ASP A 55 6.61 4.02 -32.22
CA ASP A 55 7.54 5.06 -32.71
C ASP A 55 7.22 6.45 -32.10
N ALA A 56 6.12 6.59 -31.36
CA ALA A 56 5.77 7.81 -30.65
C ALA A 56 6.68 8.02 -29.41
N ASN A 57 7.02 9.27 -29.15
CA ASN A 57 7.76 9.63 -27.94
C ASN A 57 6.82 9.60 -26.72
N ALA A 58 7.26 8.97 -25.65
CA ALA A 58 6.46 8.77 -24.45
C ALA A 58 6.15 10.08 -23.68
N LYS A 59 6.96 11.12 -23.85
CA LYS A 59 6.73 12.46 -23.29
C LYS A 59 5.58 13.18 -23.97
N ASP A 60 5.47 13.05 -25.29
CA ASP A 60 4.38 13.67 -26.08
C ASP A 60 3.02 13.03 -25.78
N LEU A 61 3.03 11.75 -25.38
CA LEU A 61 1.85 11.01 -24.90
C LEU A 61 1.57 11.18 -23.39
N GLY A 62 2.34 12.02 -22.68
CA GLY A 62 2.12 12.31 -21.26
C GLY A 62 2.39 11.12 -20.33
N LEU A 63 3.19 10.14 -20.77
CA LEU A 63 3.43 8.87 -20.05
C LEU A 63 4.39 8.99 -18.86
N ASN A 64 5.02 10.15 -18.68
CA ASN A 64 5.93 10.42 -17.57
C ASN A 64 5.13 10.63 -16.27
N GLY A 65 5.47 9.90 -15.21
CA GLY A 65 4.73 9.90 -13.94
C GLY A 65 3.47 9.02 -13.93
N GLN A 66 3.09 8.42 -15.06
CA GLN A 66 1.92 7.53 -15.13
C GLN A 66 2.17 6.19 -14.43
N SER A 67 1.07 5.60 -13.94
CA SER A 67 1.03 4.21 -13.48
C SER A 67 0.36 3.34 -14.53
N PHE A 68 1.10 2.34 -15.03
CA PHE A 68 0.64 1.36 -16.01
C PHE A 68 0.15 0.08 -15.34
N THR A 69 -1.01 -0.42 -15.75
CA THR A 69 -1.44 -1.79 -15.44
C THR A 69 -1.11 -2.69 -16.62
N ILE A 70 -0.38 -3.78 -16.35
CA ILE A 70 0.00 -4.79 -17.34
C ILE A 70 -1.10 -5.85 -17.41
N GLU A 71 -1.71 -5.99 -18.58
CA GLU A 71 -2.68 -7.04 -18.87
C GLU A 71 -2.03 -8.07 -19.81
N PRO A 72 -1.67 -9.27 -19.35
CA PRO A 72 -1.04 -10.29 -20.18
C PRO A 72 -1.97 -10.73 -21.32
N ALA A 73 -1.48 -10.71 -22.55
CA ALA A 73 -2.22 -11.28 -23.68
C ALA A 73 -2.11 -12.81 -23.59
N GLN A 74 -3.16 -13.50 -23.12
CA GLN A 74 -3.17 -14.95 -23.00
C GLN A 74 -2.81 -15.63 -24.34
N PRO A 75 -1.70 -16.38 -24.44
CA PRO A 75 -1.39 -17.16 -25.63
C PRO A 75 -2.30 -18.40 -25.68
N ARG A 76 -3.52 -18.24 -26.19
CA ARG A 76 -4.38 -19.37 -26.53
C ARG A 76 -3.75 -20.13 -27.70
N VAL A 77 -3.10 -21.25 -27.40
CA VAL A 77 -2.66 -22.21 -28.42
C VAL A 77 -3.92 -22.84 -29.04
N ILE A 78 -4.31 -22.36 -30.21
CA ILE A 78 -5.44 -22.91 -30.97
C ILE A 78 -4.98 -24.19 -31.67
N THR A 79 -5.23 -25.34 -31.06
CA THR A 79 -5.24 -26.63 -31.76
C THR A 79 -6.68 -26.96 -32.20
N PRO A 80 -6.96 -27.04 -33.52
CA PRO A 80 -8.31 -27.36 -34.00
C PRO A 80 -8.60 -28.87 -33.90
N PRO A 81 -9.69 -29.31 -33.26
CA PRO A 81 -10.16 -30.69 -33.34
C PRO A 81 -10.90 -30.95 -34.67
N PRO A 82 -10.93 -32.21 -35.16
CA PRO A 82 -11.54 -32.56 -36.44
C PRO A 82 -13.08 -32.56 -36.41
N PRO A 83 -13.75 -32.44 -37.57
CA PRO A 83 -15.21 -32.29 -37.63
C PRO A 83 -15.95 -33.63 -37.52
N VAL A 84 -16.87 -33.77 -36.56
CA VAL A 84 -17.85 -34.86 -36.53
C VAL A 84 -19.26 -34.35 -36.22
N THR A 85 -20.15 -34.67 -37.15
CA THR A 85 -21.62 -34.50 -37.27
C THR A 85 -22.50 -34.39 -36.02
N ARG A 86 -23.49 -33.47 -36.08
CA ARG A 86 -24.80 -33.48 -35.35
C ARG A 86 -25.64 -34.71 -35.77
N PRO A 87 -26.63 -35.23 -35.00
CA PRO A 87 -27.80 -34.51 -34.42
C PRO A 87 -28.11 -34.92 -32.94
N SER A 88 -29.15 -34.50 -32.18
CA SER A 88 -30.23 -33.47 -32.27
C SER A 88 -30.85 -33.22 -30.86
N GLU A 89 -31.63 -32.13 -30.73
CA GLU A 89 -32.79 -31.86 -29.83
C GLU A 89 -32.91 -32.49 -28.42
N GLY A 90 -33.12 -31.64 -27.39
CA GLY A 90 -33.75 -32.09 -26.13
C GLY A 90 -33.61 -31.16 -24.92
N ARG A 91 -34.62 -30.28 -24.69
CA ARG A 91 -34.97 -29.57 -23.43
C ARG A 91 -33.93 -28.65 -22.74
N ALA A 92 -34.34 -27.40 -22.50
CA ALA A 92 -33.80 -26.57 -21.42
C ALA A 92 -34.13 -27.16 -20.04
N PRO A 93 -33.30 -26.89 -19.01
CA PRO A 93 -33.72 -25.85 -18.06
C PRO A 93 -32.58 -24.96 -17.50
N LEU A 94 -32.98 -23.80 -16.98
CA LEU A 94 -32.30 -23.01 -15.94
C LEU A 94 -30.80 -22.73 -16.14
N SER A 95 -30.52 -21.56 -16.72
CA SER A 95 -29.20 -20.92 -16.70
C SER A 95 -28.73 -20.63 -15.27
N LYS A 96 -27.94 -21.54 -14.70
CA LYS A 96 -26.94 -21.14 -13.72
C LYS A 96 -25.87 -20.36 -14.47
N GLU A 97 -25.75 -19.07 -14.17
CA GLU A 97 -24.58 -18.31 -14.61
C GLU A 97 -23.31 -18.92 -13.98
N PRO A 98 -22.17 -18.91 -14.69
CA PRO A 98 -20.93 -19.43 -14.13
C PRO A 98 -20.50 -18.50 -12.99
N ARG A 99 -20.47 -19.02 -11.76
CA ARG A 99 -19.67 -18.40 -10.71
C ARG A 99 -18.22 -18.45 -11.18
N LEU A 100 -17.64 -17.29 -11.45
CA LEU A 100 -16.21 -17.17 -11.68
C LEU A 100 -15.54 -17.41 -10.33
N ASP A 101 -14.99 -18.60 -10.15
CA ASP A 101 -14.12 -18.98 -9.07
C ASP A 101 -12.76 -18.30 -9.25
N SER A 102 -12.71 -17.00 -8.94
CA SER A 102 -11.45 -16.25 -8.85
C SER A 102 -10.59 -16.81 -7.72
N SER A 103 -9.75 -17.79 -8.06
CA SER A 103 -8.63 -18.26 -7.25
C SER A 103 -7.47 -17.26 -7.31
N GLY A 104 -7.73 -16.03 -6.86
CA GLY A 104 -6.72 -15.02 -6.57
C GLY A 104 -6.69 -14.75 -5.07
N ASP A 105 -5.55 -14.29 -4.56
CA ASP A 105 -5.47 -13.83 -3.18
C ASP A 105 -6.42 -12.63 -2.97
N PRO A 106 -7.12 -12.55 -1.81
CA PRO A 106 -8.11 -11.52 -1.57
C PRO A 106 -7.46 -10.13 -1.58
N THR A 107 -8.04 -9.17 -2.30
CA THR A 107 -7.56 -7.79 -2.26
C THR A 107 -8.16 -7.05 -1.06
N PRO A 108 -7.56 -5.92 -0.62
CA PRO A 108 -8.12 -5.10 0.47
C PRO A 108 -9.57 -4.65 0.21
N SER A 109 -9.92 -4.41 -1.06
CA SER A 109 -11.28 -4.05 -1.50
C SER A 109 -12.29 -5.19 -1.38
N ASP A 110 -11.84 -6.44 -1.33
CA ASP A 110 -12.70 -7.63 -1.18
C ASP A 110 -13.01 -7.95 0.30
N ILE A 111 -12.32 -7.30 1.25
CA ILE A 111 -12.60 -7.50 2.67
C ILE A 111 -13.92 -6.81 3.06
N SER A 112 -14.90 -7.63 3.40
CA SER A 112 -16.14 -7.21 4.03
C SER A 112 -16.26 -7.69 5.49
N ILE A 113 -16.88 -6.84 6.31
CA ILE A 113 -17.34 -7.15 7.65
C ILE A 113 -18.88 -7.09 7.65
N PRO A 114 -19.58 -8.23 7.68
CA PRO A 114 -21.03 -8.27 7.80
C PRO A 114 -21.53 -7.58 9.07
N TRP A 115 -22.58 -6.77 8.93
CA TRP A 115 -23.23 -6.08 10.03
C TRP A 115 -24.77 -6.20 9.97
N PRO A 116 -25.32 -7.39 10.30
CA PRO A 116 -26.76 -7.65 10.25
C PRO A 116 -27.59 -6.70 11.11
N GLU A 117 -27.08 -6.26 12.27
CA GLU A 117 -27.75 -5.34 13.19
C GLU A 117 -27.96 -3.94 12.61
N ARG A 118 -27.37 -3.64 11.45
CA ARG A 118 -27.53 -2.39 10.69
C ARG A 118 -27.90 -2.61 9.23
N GLU A 119 -28.28 -3.83 8.86
CA GLU A 119 -28.65 -4.21 7.48
C GLU A 119 -27.60 -3.74 6.44
N SER A 120 -26.33 -4.00 6.75
CA SER A 120 -25.20 -3.35 6.06
C SER A 120 -23.89 -4.14 6.11
N THR A 121 -22.97 -3.74 5.26
CA THR A 121 -21.59 -4.23 5.17
C THR A 121 -20.64 -3.10 5.53
N LEU A 122 -19.76 -3.32 6.53
CA LEU A 122 -18.63 -2.42 6.77
C LEU A 122 -17.41 -2.89 5.95
N LEU A 123 -16.77 -1.97 5.25
CA LEU A 123 -15.77 -2.25 4.22
C LEU A 123 -14.71 -1.15 4.12
N LEU A 124 -13.63 -1.45 3.41
CA LEU A 124 -12.61 -0.48 3.02
C LEU A 124 -12.94 0.12 1.64
N ARG A 125 -12.99 1.45 1.54
CA ARG A 125 -12.92 2.14 0.24
C ARG A 125 -11.46 2.53 0.00
N VAL A 126 -10.80 1.76 -0.87
CA VAL A 126 -9.40 1.98 -1.25
C VAL A 126 -9.29 3.24 -2.12
N MET A 127 -8.37 4.14 -1.79
CA MET A 127 -8.19 5.40 -2.53
C MET A 127 -7.23 5.25 -3.72
N PRO A 128 -7.27 6.19 -4.69
CA PRO A 128 -6.24 6.28 -5.73
C PRO A 128 -4.85 6.53 -5.14
N ASP A 129 -3.84 5.84 -5.69
CA ASP A 129 -2.43 6.04 -5.32
C ASP A 129 -1.83 7.21 -6.11
N ASP A 130 -2.29 8.42 -5.79
CA ASP A 130 -2.09 9.66 -6.54
C ASP A 130 -1.46 10.80 -5.71
N ASN A 131 -0.75 10.46 -4.63
CA ASN A 131 -0.20 11.39 -3.63
C ASN A 131 -1.25 12.24 -2.88
N SER A 132 -2.54 12.09 -3.19
CA SER A 132 -3.67 12.81 -2.59
C SER A 132 -4.62 11.91 -1.78
N CYS A 133 -4.30 10.62 -1.63
CA CYS A 133 -5.10 9.62 -0.90
C CYS A 133 -5.71 10.11 0.43
N LEU A 134 -4.94 10.78 1.31
CA LEU A 134 -5.46 11.35 2.56
C LEU A 134 -6.60 12.36 2.34
N PHE A 135 -6.44 13.24 1.35
CA PHE A 135 -7.43 14.26 1.01
C PHE A 135 -8.66 13.64 0.34
N THR A 136 -8.47 12.62 -0.50
CA THR A 136 -9.58 11.88 -1.14
C THR A 136 -10.35 11.03 -0.12
N ALA A 137 -9.64 10.38 0.81
CA ALA A 137 -10.20 9.60 1.91
C ALA A 137 -11.06 10.48 2.82
N PHE A 138 -10.48 11.57 3.34
CA PHE A 138 -11.20 12.53 4.18
C PHE A 138 -12.30 13.26 3.40
N GLY A 139 -12.05 13.66 2.16
CA GLY A 139 -13.00 14.37 1.30
C GLY A 139 -14.29 13.60 1.04
N GLY A 140 -14.24 12.27 0.94
CA GLY A 140 -15.43 11.42 0.89
C GLY A 140 -16.01 11.02 2.26
N ALA A 141 -15.40 11.47 3.36
CA ALA A 141 -15.86 11.25 4.74
C ALA A 141 -16.64 12.43 5.34
N ILE A 142 -16.61 13.60 4.68
CA ILE A 142 -17.29 14.82 5.11
C ILE A 142 -18.82 14.64 5.02
N PRO A 143 -19.58 14.94 6.10
CA PRO A 143 -21.04 14.83 6.07
C PRO A 143 -21.69 15.74 5.01
N GLY A 144 -22.56 15.17 4.18
CA GLY A 144 -23.44 15.91 3.26
C GLY A 144 -22.78 16.57 2.04
N LYS A 145 -21.44 16.62 1.94
CA LYS A 145 -20.72 17.12 0.76
C LYS A 145 -19.39 16.37 0.60
N GLN A 146 -19.19 15.68 -0.53
CA GLN A 146 -17.86 15.23 -0.93
C GLN A 146 -17.00 16.42 -1.38
N MET A 147 -15.72 16.45 -0.98
CA MET A 147 -14.80 17.54 -1.32
C MET A 147 -13.54 17.04 -2.03
N GLU A 148 -13.17 17.74 -3.09
CA GLU A 148 -11.98 17.45 -3.89
C GLU A 148 -10.70 17.74 -3.13
N ALA A 149 -9.66 16.94 -3.38
CA ALA A 149 -8.36 17.08 -2.72
C ALA A 149 -7.77 18.50 -2.86
N LYS A 150 -7.97 19.13 -4.01
CA LYS A 150 -7.53 20.52 -4.28
C LYS A 150 -8.23 21.57 -3.39
N GLU A 151 -9.52 21.38 -3.07
CA GLU A 151 -10.25 22.28 -2.17
C GLU A 151 -9.70 22.14 -0.74
N LEU A 152 -9.50 20.89 -0.29
CA LEU A 152 -8.99 20.59 1.05
C LEU A 152 -7.55 21.07 1.26
N ARG A 153 -6.65 20.85 0.30
CA ARG A 153 -5.27 21.39 0.30
C ARG A 153 -5.24 22.91 0.44
N LYS A 154 -6.18 23.61 -0.23
CA LYS A 154 -6.33 25.06 -0.08
C LYS A 154 -6.83 25.44 1.31
N MET A 155 -7.84 24.75 1.84
CA MET A 155 -8.37 25.01 3.19
C MET A 155 -7.29 24.84 4.27
N VAL A 156 -6.42 23.83 4.17
CA VAL A 156 -5.25 23.66 5.05
C VAL A 156 -4.31 24.86 4.97
N ALA A 157 -3.91 25.26 3.76
CA ALA A 157 -3.02 26.40 3.56
C ALA A 157 -3.62 27.73 4.04
N ASP A 158 -4.94 27.90 3.94
CA ASP A 158 -5.64 29.09 4.42
C ASP A 158 -5.84 29.06 5.95
N TYR A 159 -6.04 27.89 6.57
CA TYR A 159 -6.14 27.73 8.03
C TYR A 159 -4.80 28.03 8.72
N ILE A 160 -3.69 27.47 8.22
CA ILE A 160 -2.34 27.72 8.74
C ILE A 160 -1.99 29.23 8.73
N ARG A 161 -2.37 29.95 7.68
CA ARG A 161 -2.17 31.42 7.59
C ARG A 161 -3.01 32.21 8.60
N GLN A 162 -4.14 31.67 9.04
CA GLN A 162 -5.03 32.29 10.03
C GLN A 162 -4.60 32.00 11.47
N HIS A 163 -3.80 30.95 11.71
CA HIS A 163 -3.35 30.50 13.03
C HIS A 163 -1.81 30.48 13.13
N PRO A 164 -1.11 31.62 12.92
CA PRO A 164 0.35 31.66 12.84
C PRO A 164 1.07 31.33 14.15
N ASP A 165 0.41 31.51 15.29
CA ASP A 165 0.96 31.18 16.62
C ASP A 165 0.94 29.66 16.88
N GLU A 166 -0.01 28.93 16.29
CA GLU A 166 -0.12 27.48 16.40
C GLU A 166 0.80 26.79 15.37
N TYR A 167 0.74 27.22 14.11
CA TYR A 167 1.48 26.60 13.01
C TYR A 167 2.80 27.32 12.71
N SER A 168 3.65 27.38 13.73
CA SER A 168 5.02 27.91 13.62
C SER A 168 5.94 27.01 12.79
N GLU A 169 7.12 27.51 12.40
CA GLU A 169 8.14 26.72 11.68
C GLU A 169 8.59 25.47 12.46
N ALA A 170 8.56 25.51 13.80
CA ALA A 170 8.87 24.36 14.65
C ALA A 170 7.82 23.24 14.55
N VAL A 171 6.53 23.61 14.38
CA VAL A 171 5.42 22.66 14.23
C VAL A 171 5.34 22.11 12.80
N LEU A 172 5.56 22.97 11.81
CA LEU A 172 5.46 22.63 10.39
C LEU A 172 6.74 21.99 9.81
N GLY A 173 7.86 22.01 10.54
CA GLY A 173 9.18 21.59 10.07
C GLY A 173 9.79 22.48 8.99
N MET A 174 9.14 23.61 8.66
CA MET A 174 9.62 24.63 7.72
C MET A 174 8.78 25.91 7.85
N ALA A 175 9.33 27.05 7.41
CA ALA A 175 8.63 28.33 7.34
C ALA A 175 7.16 28.20 6.83
N PRO A 176 6.15 28.77 7.52
CA PRO A 176 4.73 28.55 7.22
C PRO A 176 4.33 28.90 5.78
N ASP A 177 4.89 29.98 5.25
CA ASP A 177 4.72 30.41 3.86
C ASP A 177 5.21 29.37 2.84
N LYS A 178 6.29 28.64 3.17
CA LYS A 178 6.81 27.54 2.34
C LYS A 178 5.87 26.35 2.41
N TYR A 179 5.44 25.98 3.61
CA TYR A 179 4.47 24.89 3.84
C TYR A 179 3.18 25.14 3.05
N CYS A 180 2.57 26.32 3.20
CA CYS A 180 1.31 26.67 2.54
C CYS A 180 1.42 26.78 1.00
N ARG A 181 2.62 27.01 0.46
CA ARG A 181 2.87 26.92 -0.98
C ARG A 181 2.97 25.46 -1.42
N THR A 182 3.79 24.65 -0.75
CA THR A 182 3.98 23.24 -1.13
C THR A 182 2.74 22.39 -0.86
N MET A 183 1.87 22.76 0.09
CA MET A 183 0.64 22.00 0.38
C MET A 183 -0.36 21.97 -0.78
N GLN A 184 -0.32 23.00 -1.63
CA GLN A 184 -1.16 23.11 -2.83
C GLN A 184 -0.64 22.24 -4.00
N ASP A 185 0.56 21.66 -3.88
CA ASP A 185 1.11 20.71 -4.84
C ASP A 185 0.37 19.36 -4.71
N PRO A 186 -0.23 18.80 -5.78
CA PRO A 186 -0.88 17.50 -5.71
C PRO A 186 0.07 16.36 -5.30
N ASP A 187 1.38 16.49 -5.56
CA ASP A 187 2.37 15.45 -5.21
C ASP A 187 2.79 15.49 -3.74
N ARG A 188 2.45 16.54 -2.98
CA ARG A 188 2.77 16.61 -1.54
C ARG A 188 1.79 15.77 -0.73
N TRP A 189 2.30 14.82 0.04
CA TRP A 189 1.50 14.06 1.00
C TRP A 189 1.04 14.96 2.16
N GLY A 190 -0.18 14.70 2.66
CA GLY A 190 -0.64 15.22 3.96
C GLY A 190 -0.37 14.20 5.07
N GLY A 191 -0.56 14.61 6.32
CA GLY A 191 -0.45 13.72 7.48
C GLY A 191 -1.16 14.26 8.72
N ALA A 192 -0.56 14.03 9.88
CA ALA A 192 -1.13 14.38 11.19
C ALA A 192 -1.52 15.87 11.33
N ILE A 193 -0.78 16.78 10.69
CA ILE A 193 -1.07 18.23 10.69
C ILE A 193 -2.40 18.49 9.97
N GLU A 194 -2.57 17.95 8.77
CA GLU A 194 -3.78 18.07 7.96
C GLU A 194 -4.99 17.44 8.65
N LEU A 195 -4.83 16.26 9.27
CA LEU A 195 -5.90 15.58 10.01
C LEU A 195 -6.40 16.37 11.22
N GLY A 196 -5.48 17.03 11.95
CA GLY A 196 -5.84 17.97 13.02
C GLY A 196 -6.63 19.16 12.49
N ILE A 197 -6.11 19.82 11.46
CA ILE A 197 -6.76 20.98 10.81
C ILE A 197 -8.15 20.62 10.28
N PHE A 198 -8.31 19.43 9.68
CA PHE A 198 -9.62 18.96 9.22
C PHE A 198 -10.59 18.66 10.36
N SER A 199 -10.10 18.19 11.50
CA SER A 199 -10.95 17.98 12.66
C SER A 199 -11.57 19.28 13.19
N ASP A 200 -10.79 20.37 13.17
CA ASP A 200 -11.26 21.69 13.57
C ASP A 200 -12.16 22.35 12.52
N LEU A 201 -11.75 22.33 11.24
CA LEU A 201 -12.49 22.94 10.13
C LEU A 201 -13.88 22.33 9.88
N PHE A 202 -14.05 21.04 10.15
CA PHE A 202 -15.29 20.30 9.89
C PHE A 202 -16.02 19.85 11.16
N ASP A 203 -15.54 20.26 12.34
CA ASP A 203 -16.04 19.88 13.66
C ASP A 203 -16.25 18.37 13.86
N LEU A 204 -15.27 17.58 13.40
CA LEU A 204 -15.39 16.14 13.21
C LEU A 204 -14.19 15.40 13.84
N GLU A 205 -14.41 14.45 14.73
CA GLU A 205 -13.32 13.60 15.25
C GLU A 205 -12.80 12.70 14.12
N VAL A 206 -11.49 12.68 13.90
CA VAL A 206 -10.88 11.82 12.87
C VAL A 206 -10.10 10.71 13.56
N LEU A 207 -10.51 9.46 13.33
CA LEU A 207 -9.77 8.28 13.77
C LEU A 207 -9.03 7.69 12.58
N ALA A 208 -7.69 7.76 12.59
CA ALA A 208 -6.83 7.11 11.60
C ALA A 208 -6.27 5.81 12.20
N PHE A 209 -6.86 4.66 11.85
CA PHE A 209 -6.35 3.36 12.28
C PHE A 209 -5.11 2.97 11.48
N ASP A 210 -3.97 2.87 12.16
CA ASP A 210 -2.77 2.27 11.58
C ASP A 210 -2.93 0.75 11.51
N VAL A 211 -2.79 0.18 10.32
CA VAL A 211 -2.90 -1.27 10.10
C VAL A 211 -1.73 -2.03 10.74
N LYS A 212 -0.52 -1.44 10.80
CA LYS A 212 0.66 -2.12 11.39
C LYS A 212 0.46 -2.33 12.89
N SER A 213 0.21 -1.26 13.65
CA SER A 213 0.00 -1.34 15.11
C SER A 213 -1.42 -1.76 15.51
N GLN A 214 -2.37 -1.79 14.58
CA GLN A 214 -3.81 -2.02 14.79
C GLN A 214 -4.49 -0.98 15.71
N ASN A 215 -3.83 0.15 15.98
CA ASN A 215 -4.31 1.20 16.89
C ASN A 215 -4.70 2.48 16.14
N PRO A 216 -5.73 3.22 16.60
CA PRO A 216 -6.10 4.51 16.03
C PRO A 216 -5.25 5.65 16.61
N LEU A 217 -4.77 6.52 15.72
CA LEU A 217 -4.47 7.90 16.06
C LEU A 217 -5.78 8.70 16.05
N LYS A 218 -6.02 9.48 17.09
CA LYS A 218 -7.22 10.31 17.26
C LYS A 218 -6.88 11.78 17.09
N PHE A 219 -7.64 12.46 16.25
CA PHE A 219 -7.59 13.90 16.03
C PHE A 219 -8.94 14.53 16.39
N GLY A 220 -8.89 15.65 17.10
CA GLY A 220 -10.06 16.30 17.68
C GLY A 220 -10.49 15.73 19.03
N GLU A 221 -10.91 16.62 19.91
CA GLU A 221 -11.54 16.29 21.18
C GLU A 221 -12.96 16.87 21.24
N ASN A 222 -13.83 16.27 22.06
CA ASN A 222 -15.17 16.78 22.38
C ASN A 222 -16.11 17.02 21.17
N LYS A 223 -15.89 16.32 20.06
CA LYS A 223 -16.75 16.35 18.86
C LYS A 223 -17.96 15.42 19.03
N GLU A 224 -19.10 15.74 18.43
CA GLU A 224 -20.31 14.89 18.46
C GLU A 224 -20.28 13.74 17.43
N SER A 225 -19.57 13.96 16.31
CA SER A 225 -19.45 13.02 15.20
C SER A 225 -18.00 12.68 14.90
N ARG A 226 -17.77 11.50 14.33
CA ARG A 226 -16.47 10.99 13.85
C ARG A 226 -16.54 10.48 12.42
N CYS A 227 -15.40 10.56 11.73
CA CYS A 227 -15.09 9.70 10.58
C CYS A 227 -13.90 8.80 10.88
N ILE A 228 -13.75 7.73 10.08
CA ILE A 228 -12.74 6.70 10.30
C ILE A 228 -11.97 6.48 9.00
N LEU A 229 -10.66 6.70 9.08
CA LEU A 229 -9.68 6.45 8.03
C LEU A 229 -8.82 5.25 8.41
N VAL A 230 -8.21 4.63 7.41
CA VAL A 230 -7.22 3.55 7.58
C VAL A 230 -5.90 4.04 7.02
N TYR A 231 -4.80 3.77 7.72
CA TYR A 231 -3.44 4.15 7.32
C TYR A 231 -2.58 2.89 7.23
N SER A 232 -1.94 2.70 6.08
CA SER A 232 -1.09 1.53 5.80
C SER A 232 0.41 1.80 6.03
N GLY A 233 0.79 2.93 6.61
CA GLY A 233 2.20 3.38 6.72
C GLY A 233 2.67 4.26 5.55
N ILE A 234 2.00 4.20 4.39
CA ILE A 234 2.25 5.09 3.23
C ILE A 234 0.98 5.59 2.51
N HIS A 235 -0.18 4.98 2.76
CA HIS A 235 -1.43 5.29 2.06
C HIS A 235 -2.59 5.47 3.04
N TYR A 236 -3.59 6.26 2.65
CA TYR A 236 -4.79 6.52 3.43
C TYR A 236 -6.06 6.11 2.68
N ASP A 237 -6.86 5.27 3.32
CA ASP A 237 -8.15 4.79 2.84
C ASP A 237 -9.29 5.22 3.79
N ARG A 238 -10.53 4.98 3.39
CA ARG A 238 -11.72 5.32 4.20
C ARG A 238 -12.49 4.07 4.60
N VAL A 239 -12.88 3.98 5.87
CA VAL A 239 -13.89 3.01 6.31
C VAL A 239 -15.27 3.50 5.90
N ALA A 240 -16.06 2.63 5.30
CA ALA A 240 -17.42 2.91 4.90
C ALA A 240 -18.37 1.80 5.36
N CYS A 241 -19.63 2.17 5.57
CA CYS A 241 -20.72 1.26 5.84
C CYS A 241 -21.76 1.42 4.73
N SER A 242 -21.91 0.39 3.89
CA SER A 242 -22.83 0.38 2.76
C SER A 242 -24.03 -0.52 3.07
N PRO A 243 -25.28 -0.06 2.92
CA PRO A 243 -26.46 -0.92 3.03
C PRO A 243 -26.37 -2.12 2.08
N SER A 244 -26.82 -3.29 2.55
CA SER A 244 -26.71 -4.54 1.82
C SER A 244 -27.77 -5.55 2.26
N GLU A 245 -28.02 -6.55 1.41
CA GLU A 245 -28.93 -7.65 1.71
C GLU A 245 -28.22 -8.85 2.39
N PRO A 246 -28.93 -9.72 3.14
CA PRO A 246 -28.36 -10.94 3.70
C PRO A 246 -27.62 -11.79 2.65
N PRO A 247 -26.38 -12.25 2.90
CA PRO A 247 -25.71 -12.35 4.20
C PRO A 247 -24.84 -11.14 4.60
N TYR A 248 -25.03 -9.96 3.99
CA TYR A 248 -24.30 -8.72 4.26
C TYR A 248 -22.78 -8.82 4.01
N THR A 249 -22.39 -9.55 2.96
CA THR A 249 -20.98 -9.81 2.61
C THR A 249 -20.44 -8.94 1.47
N HIS A 250 -21.25 -8.03 0.92
CA HIS A 250 -20.91 -7.19 -0.24
C HIS A 250 -21.62 -5.83 -0.18
N SER A 251 -21.24 -4.90 -1.06
CA SER A 251 -21.86 -3.58 -1.22
C SER A 251 -22.86 -3.65 -2.36
N ASP A 252 -24.16 -3.58 -2.07
CA ASP A 252 -25.22 -3.57 -3.10
C ASP A 252 -25.41 -2.17 -3.71
N LEU A 253 -25.01 -1.13 -2.98
CA LEU A 253 -25.12 0.27 -3.36
C LEU A 253 -23.78 0.86 -3.82
N PRO A 254 -23.81 1.91 -4.67
CA PRO A 254 -22.59 2.58 -5.13
C PRO A 254 -21.98 3.47 -4.03
N PRO A 255 -20.67 3.79 -4.08
CA PRO A 255 -19.94 4.41 -2.96
C PRO A 255 -20.44 5.78 -2.52
N GLU A 256 -21.21 6.49 -3.35
CA GLU A 256 -21.79 7.80 -3.04
C GLU A 256 -22.95 7.69 -2.02
N LEU A 257 -23.50 6.49 -1.81
CA LEU A 257 -24.53 6.19 -0.81
C LEU A 257 -23.97 5.57 0.48
N ASP A 258 -22.65 5.44 0.59
CA ASP A 258 -22.00 4.95 1.80
C ASP A 258 -22.24 5.88 3.00
N ARG A 259 -22.47 5.29 4.16
CA ARG A 259 -22.32 5.99 5.44
C ARG A 259 -20.85 6.00 5.84
N THR A 260 -20.29 7.19 6.03
CA THR A 260 -18.87 7.42 6.31
C THR A 260 -18.62 8.20 7.62
N ASN A 261 -19.69 8.45 8.37
CA ASN A 261 -19.69 9.24 9.60
C ASN A 261 -20.70 8.69 10.63
N TRP A 262 -20.31 8.76 11.91
CA TRP A 262 -21.00 8.16 13.06
C TRP A 262 -20.91 9.07 14.27
N SER A 263 -21.73 8.85 15.30
CA SER A 263 -21.56 9.59 16.56
C SER A 263 -20.30 9.13 17.29
N THR A 264 -19.66 10.02 18.05
CA THR A 264 -18.49 9.66 18.89
C THR A 264 -18.82 8.70 20.03
N SER A 265 -20.10 8.49 20.37
CA SER A 265 -20.54 7.45 21.30
C SER A 265 -20.88 6.10 20.63
N ASP A 266 -20.72 5.99 19.30
CA ASP A 266 -20.98 4.75 18.55
C ASP A 266 -19.76 3.82 18.64
N GLU A 267 -19.66 3.04 19.71
CA GLU A 267 -18.58 2.06 19.87
C GLU A 267 -18.72 0.84 18.96
N ALA A 268 -19.95 0.53 18.51
CA ALA A 268 -20.20 -0.63 17.66
C ALA A 268 -19.56 -0.49 16.27
N VAL A 269 -19.40 0.74 15.75
CA VAL A 269 -18.59 0.96 14.54
C VAL A 269 -17.11 0.73 14.81
N LEU A 270 -16.59 1.09 15.99
CA LEU A 270 -15.19 0.85 16.32
C LEU A 270 -14.87 -0.64 16.44
N ASP A 271 -15.77 -1.45 17.00
CA ASP A 271 -15.59 -2.90 17.08
C ASP A 271 -15.58 -3.55 15.69
N LYS A 272 -16.47 -3.13 14.79
CA LYS A 272 -16.49 -3.57 13.39
C LYS A 272 -15.27 -3.08 12.61
N THR A 273 -14.80 -1.86 12.86
CA THR A 273 -13.53 -1.34 12.33
C THR A 273 -12.34 -2.15 12.84
N ARG A 274 -12.26 -2.51 14.12
CA ARG A 274 -11.19 -3.37 14.67
C ARG A 274 -11.18 -4.74 14.00
N GLU A 275 -12.35 -5.31 13.67
CA GLU A 275 -12.43 -6.55 12.87
C GLU A 275 -11.85 -6.36 11.45
N LEU A 276 -12.18 -5.25 10.78
CA LEU A 276 -11.60 -4.89 9.47
C LEU A 276 -10.08 -4.72 9.54
N ILE A 277 -9.58 -3.96 10.50
CA ILE A 277 -8.15 -3.69 10.70
C ILE A 277 -7.38 -4.99 10.99
N ARG A 278 -7.93 -5.90 11.80
CA ARG A 278 -7.32 -7.22 12.02
C ARG A 278 -7.20 -8.02 10.71
N LYS A 279 -8.25 -8.06 9.88
CA LYS A 279 -8.19 -8.74 8.57
C LYS A 279 -7.16 -8.10 7.63
N LEU A 280 -7.09 -6.77 7.60
CA LEU A 280 -6.10 -6.02 6.82
C LEU A 280 -4.66 -6.28 7.30
N HIS A 281 -4.45 -6.37 8.61
CA HIS A 281 -3.16 -6.74 9.19
C HIS A 281 -2.76 -8.19 8.85
N GLU A 282 -3.70 -9.13 8.92
CA GLU A 282 -3.49 -10.55 8.59
C GLU A 282 -3.15 -10.79 7.12
N MET A 283 -3.56 -9.91 6.20
CA MET A 283 -3.11 -9.91 4.80
C MET A 283 -1.90 -9.02 4.52
N HIS A 284 -1.21 -8.53 5.56
CA HIS A 284 -0.07 -7.62 5.45
C HIS A 284 -0.37 -6.35 4.64
N TYR A 285 -1.55 -5.75 4.80
CA TYR A 285 -1.91 -4.46 4.17
C TYR A 285 -1.28 -3.26 4.89
N PHE A 286 0.05 -3.30 5.05
CA PHE A 286 0.86 -2.21 5.59
C PHE A 286 2.25 -2.23 4.97
N THR A 287 2.94 -1.09 5.00
CA THR A 287 4.33 -0.92 4.58
C THR A 287 5.12 -0.39 5.75
N ASP A 288 6.19 -1.09 6.10
CA ASP A 288 7.01 -0.76 7.25
C ASP A 288 8.08 0.29 6.91
N THR A 289 7.70 1.57 6.97
CA THR A 289 8.60 2.69 6.66
C THR A 289 9.74 2.88 7.66
N VAL A 290 9.73 2.13 8.76
CA VAL A 290 10.79 2.11 9.78
C VAL A 290 11.66 0.88 9.60
N GLU A 291 11.08 -0.32 9.55
CA GLU A 291 11.86 -1.56 9.69
C GLU A 291 12.50 -2.11 8.39
N PHE A 292 12.27 -1.52 7.22
CA PHE A 292 13.05 -1.90 6.03
C PHE A 292 14.53 -1.49 6.18
N LEU A 293 15.44 -2.42 5.90
CA LEU A 293 16.88 -2.14 5.88
C LEU A 293 17.29 -1.62 4.50
N LEU A 294 17.81 -0.40 4.43
CA LEU A 294 18.41 0.15 3.23
C LEU A 294 19.92 -0.05 3.25
N ARG A 295 20.50 -0.54 2.16
CA ARG A 295 21.94 -0.46 1.87
C ARG A 295 22.22 0.68 0.90
N CYS A 296 23.36 1.34 1.05
CA CYS A 296 23.88 2.25 0.04
C CYS A 296 24.37 1.46 -1.19
N THR A 297 24.04 1.92 -2.41
CA THR A 297 24.47 1.28 -3.67
C THR A 297 25.66 1.98 -4.33
N VAL A 298 26.13 3.09 -3.77
CA VAL A 298 27.36 3.77 -4.21
C VAL A 298 28.56 2.86 -3.96
N ALA A 299 29.33 2.57 -5.00
CA ALA A 299 30.47 1.65 -4.95
C ALA A 299 31.50 2.08 -3.89
N GLY A 300 31.86 1.15 -3.00
CA GLY A 300 32.77 1.41 -1.88
C GLY A 300 32.11 2.00 -0.63
N CYS A 301 30.78 1.97 -0.53
CA CYS A 301 30.05 2.39 0.66
C CYS A 301 29.21 1.24 1.25
N ASP A 302 29.73 0.60 2.29
CA ASP A 302 29.10 -0.53 2.98
C ASP A 302 28.05 -0.08 4.03
N TRP A 303 27.45 1.10 3.83
CA TRP A 303 26.46 1.64 4.77
C TRP A 303 25.14 0.88 4.67
N ILE A 304 24.62 0.47 5.83
CA ILE A 304 23.29 -0.11 6.01
C ILE A 304 22.60 0.68 7.12
N GLY A 305 21.32 1.02 6.94
CA GLY A 305 20.53 1.72 7.93
C GLY A 305 19.04 1.39 7.85
N ASN A 306 18.33 1.74 8.92
CA ASN A 306 16.93 1.39 9.15
C ASN A 306 16.00 2.54 8.70
N GLY A 307 15.13 2.25 7.74
CA GLY A 307 14.13 3.17 7.22
C GLY A 307 14.66 4.38 6.46
N GLU A 308 13.73 5.20 5.97
CA GLU A 308 14.05 6.38 5.16
C GLU A 308 14.83 7.46 5.94
N LYS A 309 14.64 7.55 7.26
CA LYS A 309 15.23 8.58 8.12
C LYS A 309 16.75 8.48 8.18
N GLU A 310 17.29 7.28 8.38
CA GLU A 310 18.73 7.06 8.43
C GLU A 310 19.35 7.15 7.02
N ALA A 311 18.63 6.77 5.97
CA ALA A 311 19.08 6.97 4.58
C ALA A 311 19.17 8.46 4.19
N ASN A 312 18.17 9.27 4.55
CA ASN A 312 18.20 10.73 4.33
C ASN A 312 19.36 11.39 5.11
N LYS A 313 19.62 10.93 6.33
CA LYS A 313 20.78 11.36 7.15
C LYS A 313 22.10 10.97 6.48
N HIS A 314 22.26 9.72 6.04
CA HIS A 314 23.43 9.26 5.29
C HIS A 314 23.65 10.06 4.00
N ALA A 315 22.61 10.26 3.20
CA ALA A 315 22.64 11.06 1.98
C ALA A 315 23.09 12.50 2.25
N SER A 316 22.58 13.12 3.33
CA SER A 316 22.96 14.48 3.72
C SER A 316 24.43 14.62 4.17
N GLN A 317 25.03 13.54 4.67
CA GLN A 317 26.41 13.52 5.18
C GLN A 317 27.44 13.10 4.13
N THR A 318 27.06 12.23 3.19
CA THR A 318 27.98 11.63 2.21
C THR A 318 27.73 12.09 0.77
N GLY A 319 26.56 12.66 0.47
CA GLY A 319 26.10 12.91 -0.89
C GLY A 319 25.65 11.64 -1.64
N HIS A 320 25.58 10.49 -0.97
CA HIS A 320 25.16 9.23 -1.59
C HIS A 320 23.63 9.19 -1.75
N MET A 321 23.16 9.09 -3.00
CA MET A 321 21.73 9.10 -3.34
C MET A 321 21.20 7.73 -3.83
N GLY A 322 22.04 6.70 -3.85
CA GLY A 322 21.68 5.36 -4.29
C GLY A 322 21.43 4.44 -3.09
N PHE A 323 20.21 3.90 -2.98
CA PHE A 323 19.81 3.00 -1.92
C PHE A 323 19.01 1.82 -2.48
N ASP A 324 19.27 0.62 -1.96
CA ASP A 324 18.52 -0.62 -2.23
C ASP A 324 17.91 -1.13 -0.93
N GLU A 325 16.72 -1.72 -1.00
CA GLU A 325 16.11 -2.47 0.10
C GLU A 325 16.74 -3.87 0.24
N ILE A 326 17.17 -4.23 1.45
CA ILE A 326 17.53 -5.59 1.83
C ILE A 326 16.23 -6.30 2.24
N LYS A 327 15.71 -7.15 1.35
CA LYS A 327 14.53 -7.96 1.64
C LYS A 327 14.88 -9.10 2.60
N ASP A 328 14.09 -9.26 3.66
CA ASP A 328 14.16 -10.44 4.50
C ASP A 328 13.59 -11.66 3.72
N VAL A 329 14.37 -12.73 3.65
CA VAL A 329 14.06 -13.92 2.83
C VAL A 329 13.74 -15.09 3.75
N SER A 330 12.64 -14.98 4.50
CA SER A 330 12.16 -16.03 5.40
C SER A 330 11.99 -17.36 4.64
N HIS A 331 12.93 -18.29 4.82
CA HIS A 331 12.90 -19.59 4.16
C HIS A 331 11.78 -20.46 4.75
N SER A 332 10.64 -20.49 4.08
CA SER A 332 9.52 -21.40 4.37
C SER A 332 9.87 -22.85 4.00
N GLY A 333 10.75 -23.48 4.79
CA GLY A 333 11.10 -24.89 4.69
C GLY A 333 10.23 -25.75 5.61
N ALA A 334 9.54 -26.75 5.05
CA ALA A 334 8.64 -27.60 5.81
C ALA A 334 9.38 -28.56 6.78
N GLY A 335 9.01 -28.54 8.07
CA GLY A 335 9.48 -29.47 9.09
C GLY A 335 8.60 -29.37 10.35
N GLY A 336 8.06 -30.49 10.83
CA GLY A 336 6.99 -30.49 11.83
C GLY A 336 7.41 -30.66 13.29
N ALA A 337 6.49 -30.23 14.17
CA ALA A 337 6.29 -30.67 15.57
C ALA A 337 7.31 -30.26 16.68
N SER A 338 6.92 -29.21 17.42
CA SER A 338 6.95 -29.07 18.89
C SER A 338 8.27 -29.23 19.68
N ALA A 339 8.65 -28.17 20.41
CA ALA A 339 8.67 -28.16 21.89
C ALA A 339 8.93 -26.77 22.50
N PHE A 340 8.11 -26.39 23.48
CA PHE A 340 8.39 -25.53 24.64
C PHE A 340 9.32 -24.29 24.52
N ALA A 341 8.67 -23.12 24.59
CA ALA A 341 8.99 -22.00 25.49
C ALA A 341 10.46 -21.69 25.84
N ALA A 342 10.99 -20.64 25.21
CA ALA A 342 11.97 -19.74 25.81
C ALA A 342 11.66 -18.29 25.38
N MET A 343 11.00 -17.51 26.24
CA MET A 343 11.06 -16.05 26.13
C MET A 343 12.46 -15.58 26.54
N GLY A 344 13.01 -14.60 25.81
CA GLY A 344 14.18 -13.84 26.26
C GLY A 344 15.52 -14.25 25.65
N ASP A 345 15.56 -14.51 24.33
CA ASP A 345 16.85 -14.64 23.63
C ASP A 345 16.78 -14.26 22.13
N SER A 346 16.64 -12.96 21.87
CA SER A 346 16.67 -12.36 20.52
C SER A 346 18.01 -11.70 20.18
N ALA A 347 19.06 -11.96 20.97
CA ALA A 347 20.37 -11.32 20.79
C ALA A 347 21.04 -11.87 19.52
N LEU A 348 21.34 -10.96 18.58
CA LEU A 348 22.05 -11.28 17.35
C LEU A 348 23.45 -11.81 17.68
N ARG A 349 23.83 -12.94 17.07
CA ARG A 349 25.10 -13.64 17.30
C ARG A 349 25.82 -13.88 15.99
N LYS A 350 27.14 -13.76 16.02
CA LYS A 350 28.02 -14.10 14.91
C LYS A 350 28.94 -15.27 15.25
N CYS A 351 29.23 -16.09 14.24
CA CYS A 351 30.32 -17.06 14.31
C CYS A 351 31.68 -16.36 14.28
N ASN A 352 32.62 -16.81 15.11
CA ASN A 352 34.00 -16.31 15.12
C ASN A 352 34.97 -17.24 14.35
N ALA A 353 34.48 -18.30 13.70
CA ALA A 353 35.34 -19.20 12.94
C ALA A 353 35.89 -18.50 11.67
N PRO A 354 37.20 -18.62 11.37
CA PRO A 354 37.79 -17.95 10.20
C PRO A 354 37.10 -18.35 8.90
N GLY A 355 36.56 -17.35 8.18
CA GLY A 355 35.82 -17.57 6.92
C GLY A 355 34.36 -18.02 7.08
N CYS A 356 33.79 -17.96 8.29
CA CYS A 356 32.39 -18.25 8.54
C CYS A 356 31.59 -16.96 8.77
N GLU A 357 30.70 -16.62 7.84
CA GLU A 357 29.86 -15.40 7.88
C GLU A 357 28.51 -15.62 8.56
N TRP A 358 28.36 -16.71 9.32
CA TRP A 358 27.08 -17.09 9.91
C TRP A 358 26.64 -16.10 11.01
N LEU A 359 25.38 -15.68 10.89
CA LEU A 359 24.63 -14.87 11.85
C LEU A 359 23.36 -15.61 12.25
N GLY A 360 22.94 -15.48 13.51
CA GLY A 360 21.67 -16.00 14.01
C GLY A 360 21.13 -15.16 15.15
N THR A 361 19.81 -15.16 15.34
CA THR A 361 19.10 -14.30 16.29
C THR A 361 18.80 -14.99 17.63
N SER A 362 19.06 -16.30 17.73
CA SER A 362 18.78 -17.10 18.93
C SER A 362 19.87 -18.13 19.26
N THR A 363 19.94 -18.54 20.54
CA THR A 363 20.75 -19.71 20.92
C THR A 363 20.31 -21.02 20.28
N ALA A 364 19.06 -21.13 19.80
CA ALA A 364 18.59 -22.30 19.08
C ALA A 364 19.31 -22.43 17.72
N GLU A 365 19.34 -21.35 16.94
CA GLU A 365 20.05 -21.30 15.65
C GLU A 365 21.56 -21.48 15.85
N ALA A 366 22.14 -20.87 16.88
CA ALA A 366 23.56 -21.04 17.20
C ALA A 366 23.93 -22.50 17.52
N ARG A 367 23.04 -23.25 18.18
CA ARG A 367 23.23 -24.70 18.44
C ARG A 367 23.13 -25.53 17.18
N ILE A 368 22.18 -25.21 16.28
CA ILE A 368 22.04 -25.87 14.97
C ILE A 368 23.33 -25.69 14.17
N HIS A 369 23.76 -24.44 13.97
CA HIS A 369 25.01 -24.14 13.26
C HIS A 369 26.24 -24.81 13.89
N THR A 370 26.37 -24.78 15.22
CA THR A 370 27.45 -25.50 15.93
C THR A 370 27.41 -27.00 15.64
N SER A 371 26.22 -27.61 15.55
CA SER A 371 26.06 -29.04 15.27
C SER A 371 26.38 -29.41 13.82
N GLU A 372 26.10 -28.51 12.87
CA GLU A 372 26.32 -28.72 11.43
C GLU A 372 27.78 -28.45 11.00
N THR A 373 28.42 -27.46 11.63
CA THR A 373 29.76 -26.97 11.23
C THR A 373 30.88 -27.33 12.21
N GLY A 374 30.55 -27.70 13.45
CA GLY A 374 31.52 -27.86 14.54
C GLY A 374 32.06 -26.54 15.10
N HIS A 375 31.57 -25.38 14.64
CA HIS A 375 32.02 -24.08 15.11
C HIS A 375 31.45 -23.74 16.49
N THR A 376 32.28 -23.76 17.53
CA THR A 376 31.86 -23.55 18.93
C THR A 376 32.07 -22.13 19.47
N SER A 377 32.71 -21.23 18.70
CA SER A 377 33.01 -19.86 19.13
C SER A 377 32.03 -18.86 18.52
N MET A 378 31.22 -18.24 19.37
CA MET A 378 30.20 -17.25 19.01
C MET A 378 30.43 -15.95 19.79
N SER A 379 30.07 -14.82 19.19
CA SER A 379 29.97 -13.53 19.89
C SER A 379 28.56 -12.96 19.75
N GLU A 380 27.99 -12.51 20.86
CA GLU A 380 26.80 -11.66 20.84
C GLU A 380 27.17 -10.27 20.33
N ILE A 381 26.34 -9.75 19.44
CA ILE A 381 26.36 -8.38 18.96
C ILE A 381 25.31 -7.66 19.82
N PRO A 382 25.71 -6.74 20.71
CA PRO A 382 24.74 -6.01 21.53
C PRO A 382 23.86 -5.10 20.68
N ASP A 383 22.60 -4.98 21.07
CA ASP A 383 21.66 -4.03 20.47
C ASP A 383 22.16 -2.58 20.67
N PHE A 384 22.02 -1.75 19.62
CA PHE A 384 22.42 -0.33 19.61
C PHE A 384 21.26 0.56 19.15
#